data_AF-Q977B0-F1
#
_entry.id   AF-Q977B0-F1
#
_cell.length_a   1.000
_cell.length_b   1.000
_cell.length_c   1.000
_cell.angle_alpha   90.00
_cell.angle_beta   90.00
_cell.angle_gamma   90.00
#
_symmetry.space_group_name_H-M   'P 1'
#
loop_
_entity.id
_entity.type
_entity.pdbx_description
1 polymer ?
#
loop_
_entity_poly.entity_id
_entity_poly.type
_entity_poly.pdbx_seq_one_letter_code
_entity_poly.pdbx_strand_id
1 'polypeptide(L)'
;MTCWAFYGKETFKDHALGTLNCFRNNFEYIIPILSKRSGEKIENVRKSIEIAVAFHDIGKASKKYINSYYGHELYSGYIISRIIRNCCDNKLRDIVALAAMSHHQAMVERGLELIKNNMYVRIPQFEFNEECKGDINEVAKEIKVSIDIDLTYITPNDVVSWLLRNKHIKEFYYYPIVLGPLMICDTYTAYQHRSDTQYENILIREYKRFLM
;
A
#
# COMPACT_ATOMS: atom_id res chain seq x y z
N MET A 1 21.80 10.73 -0.57
CA MET A 1 20.78 11.02 0.46
C MET A 1 19.83 9.83 0.55
N THR A 2 19.07 9.70 1.63
CA THR A 2 18.30 8.48 1.98
C THR A 2 16.81 8.67 1.70
N CYS A 3 16.13 7.65 1.17
CA CYS A 3 14.67 7.64 1.04
C CYS A 3 14.03 7.24 2.37
N TRP A 4 13.22 8.12 2.96
CA TRP A 4 12.66 7.94 4.30
C TRP A 4 11.20 7.50 4.24
N ALA A 5 10.84 6.44 4.98
CA ALA A 5 9.45 6.17 5.37
C ALA A 5 9.03 7.06 6.53
N PHE A 6 9.95 7.25 7.50
CA PHE A 6 9.84 8.19 8.60
C PHE A 6 11.17 8.92 8.79
N TYR A 7 11.14 10.25 8.62
CA TYR A 7 12.35 11.07 8.55
C TYR A 7 13.27 10.86 9.75
N GLY A 8 14.52 10.47 9.47
CA GLY A 8 15.57 10.27 10.47
C GLY A 8 15.38 9.04 11.38
N LYS A 9 14.37 8.20 11.13
CA LYS A 9 14.07 7.00 11.94
C LYS A 9 14.10 5.70 11.15
N GLU A 10 13.46 5.68 9.98
CA GLU A 10 13.23 4.44 9.23
C GLU A 10 13.24 4.73 7.72
N THR A 11 14.07 3.99 6.98
CA THR A 11 14.15 4.12 5.52
C THR A 11 12.91 3.53 4.86
N PHE A 12 12.62 3.95 3.62
CA PHE A 12 11.53 3.37 2.84
C PHE A 12 11.69 1.86 2.68
N LYS A 13 12.92 1.42 2.37
CA LYS A 13 13.22 0.00 2.20
C LYS A 13 12.97 -0.80 3.48
N ASP A 14 13.48 -0.35 4.61
CA ASP A 14 13.37 -1.09 5.88
C ASP A 14 11.91 -1.24 6.28
N HIS A 15 11.13 -0.17 6.12
CA HIS A 15 9.69 -0.20 6.37
C HIS A 15 8.96 -1.17 5.43
N ALA A 16 9.18 -1.02 4.12
CA ALA A 16 8.54 -1.87 3.10
C ALA A 16 8.82 -3.36 3.31
N LEU A 17 10.08 -3.73 3.57
CA LEU A 17 10.48 -5.11 3.80
C LEU A 17 10.00 -5.63 5.16
N GLY A 18 10.01 -4.79 6.20
CA GLY A 18 9.47 -5.13 7.51
C GLY A 18 7.97 -5.44 7.45
N THR A 19 7.18 -4.58 6.81
CA THR A 19 5.74 -4.79 6.61
C THR A 19 5.46 -6.03 5.78
N LEU A 20 6.22 -6.26 4.71
CA LEU A 20 6.11 -7.47 3.88
C LEU A 20 6.41 -8.75 4.68
N ASN A 21 7.47 -8.74 5.48
CA ASN A 21 7.84 -9.88 6.32
C ASN A 21 6.78 -10.16 7.40
N CYS A 22 6.27 -9.11 8.05
CA CYS A 22 5.12 -9.25 8.97
C CYS A 22 3.94 -9.92 8.27
N PHE A 23 3.60 -9.49 7.06
CA PHE A 23 2.49 -10.02 6.29
C PHE A 23 2.68 -11.50 5.95
N ARG A 24 3.84 -11.87 5.37
CA ARG A 24 4.16 -13.26 5.02
C ARG A 24 4.08 -14.18 6.23
N ASN A 25 4.60 -13.74 7.38
CA ASN A 25 4.63 -14.56 8.60
C ASN A 25 3.26 -14.72 9.27
N ASN A 26 2.35 -13.76 9.12
CA ASN A 26 1.11 -13.72 9.92
C ASN A 26 -0.17 -13.84 9.13
N PHE A 27 -0.16 -13.47 7.84
CA PHE A 27 -1.36 -13.24 7.06
C PHE A 27 -1.32 -13.85 5.65
N GLU A 28 -0.26 -14.58 5.27
CA GLU A 28 -0.16 -15.20 3.94
C GLU A 28 -1.35 -16.15 3.63
N TYR A 29 -1.98 -16.71 4.66
CA TYR A 29 -3.17 -17.57 4.53
C TYR A 29 -4.36 -16.90 3.79
N ILE A 30 -4.41 -15.57 3.69
CA ILE A 30 -5.49 -14.88 2.94
C ILE A 30 -5.37 -15.10 1.42
N ILE A 31 -4.16 -15.35 0.91
CA ILE A 31 -3.88 -15.49 -0.53
C ILE A 31 -4.70 -16.64 -1.15
N PRO A 32 -4.66 -17.88 -0.64
CA PRO A 32 -5.48 -18.96 -1.19
C PRO A 32 -6.99 -18.70 -1.04
N ILE A 33 -7.42 -17.98 0.00
CA ILE A 33 -8.83 -17.59 0.19
C ILE A 33 -9.27 -16.64 -0.93
N LEU A 34 -8.50 -15.59 -1.17
CA LEU A 34 -8.78 -14.59 -2.20
C LEU A 34 -8.69 -15.19 -3.61
N SER A 35 -7.70 -16.03 -3.88
CA SER A 35 -7.59 -16.77 -5.15
C SER A 35 -8.82 -17.63 -5.41
N LYS A 36 -9.26 -18.44 -4.44
CA LYS A 36 -10.45 -19.28 -4.58
C LYS A 36 -11.72 -18.44 -4.80
N ARG A 37 -11.90 -17.35 -4.05
CA ARG A 37 -13.12 -16.53 -4.13
C ARG A 37 -13.20 -15.71 -5.42
N SER A 38 -12.07 -15.17 -5.89
CA SER A 38 -12.01 -14.32 -7.09
C SER A 38 -11.89 -15.12 -8.39
N GLY A 39 -11.47 -16.39 -8.31
CA GLY A 39 -11.12 -17.22 -9.46
C GLY A 39 -9.77 -16.86 -10.09
N GLU A 40 -8.99 -15.98 -9.47
CA GLU A 40 -7.67 -15.57 -9.94
C GLU A 40 -6.59 -16.59 -9.59
N LYS A 41 -5.54 -16.66 -10.43
CA LYS A 41 -4.37 -17.51 -10.16
C LYS A 41 -3.72 -17.10 -8.84
N ILE A 42 -3.41 -18.08 -7.98
CA ILE A 42 -2.84 -17.86 -6.65
C ILE A 42 -1.58 -16.98 -6.69
N GLU A 43 -0.74 -17.16 -7.71
CA GLU A 43 0.49 -16.39 -7.90
C GLU A 43 0.22 -14.91 -8.24
N ASN A 44 -0.80 -14.61 -9.05
CA ASN A 44 -1.16 -13.23 -9.37
C ASN A 44 -1.73 -12.52 -8.12
N VAL A 45 -2.55 -13.24 -7.34
CA VAL A 45 -3.08 -12.74 -6.07
C VAL A 45 -1.95 -12.47 -5.08
N ARG A 46 -1.01 -13.42 -4.91
CA ARG A 46 0.18 -13.24 -4.08
C ARG A 46 0.94 -11.98 -4.47
N LYS A 47 1.37 -11.87 -5.73
CA LYS A 47 2.13 -10.72 -6.21
C LYS A 47 1.40 -9.40 -5.97
N SER A 48 0.10 -9.35 -6.24
CA SER A 48 -0.67 -8.12 -6.06
C SER A 48 -0.71 -7.67 -4.61
N ILE A 49 -0.96 -8.61 -3.69
CA ILE A 49 -1.01 -8.33 -2.26
C ILE A 49 0.38 -7.93 -1.75
N GLU A 50 1.44 -8.65 -2.15
CA GLU A 50 2.80 -8.29 -1.75
C GLU A 50 3.22 -6.92 -2.29
N ILE A 51 2.86 -6.56 -3.53
CA ILE A 51 3.06 -5.21 -4.06
C ILE A 51 2.33 -4.19 -3.20
N ALA A 52 1.04 -4.40 -2.90
CA ALA A 52 0.30 -3.46 -2.07
C ALA A 52 0.88 -3.33 -0.67
N VAL A 53 1.28 -4.43 -0.05
CA VAL A 53 1.86 -4.42 1.30
C VAL A 53 3.20 -3.70 1.32
N ALA A 54 4.09 -4.01 0.40
CA ALA A 54 5.43 -3.44 0.41
C ALA A 54 5.48 -1.99 -0.11
N PHE A 55 4.57 -1.62 -1.02
CA PHE A 55 4.56 -0.30 -1.64
C PHE A 55 3.40 0.59 -1.18
N HIS A 56 2.67 0.25 -0.11
CA HIS A 56 1.55 1.06 0.40
C HIS A 56 1.93 2.52 0.67
N ASP A 57 3.21 2.77 0.93
CA ASP A 57 3.81 4.06 1.21
C ASP A 57 4.62 4.67 0.05
N ILE A 58 4.57 4.09 -1.16
CA ILE A 58 5.40 4.55 -2.30
C ILE A 58 5.16 6.01 -2.68
N GLY A 59 3.99 6.57 -2.37
CA GLY A 59 3.72 8.01 -2.52
C GLY A 59 4.66 8.91 -1.72
N LYS A 60 5.30 8.39 -0.66
CA LYS A 60 6.34 9.08 0.12
C LYS A 60 7.62 9.34 -0.68
N ALA A 61 7.81 8.64 -1.81
CA ALA A 61 8.89 8.93 -2.76
C ALA A 61 8.69 10.26 -3.52
N SER A 62 7.62 11.02 -3.25
CA SER A 62 7.46 12.39 -3.73
C SER A 62 8.46 13.33 -3.06
N LYS A 63 9.11 14.21 -3.84
CA LYS A 63 9.97 15.30 -3.31
C LYS A 63 9.25 16.18 -2.28
N LYS A 64 7.92 16.31 -2.38
CA LYS A 64 7.12 17.17 -1.49
C LYS A 64 6.73 16.50 -0.18
N TYR A 65 6.95 15.19 -0.04
CA TYR A 65 6.59 14.45 1.17
C TYR A 65 7.34 14.94 2.41
N ILE A 66 8.62 15.32 2.26
CA ILE A 66 9.45 15.86 3.36
C ILE A 66 8.79 17.09 4.01
N ASN A 67 8.05 17.89 3.22
CA ASN A 67 7.40 19.12 3.67
C ASN A 67 5.89 18.96 3.92
N SER A 68 5.29 17.84 3.53
CA SER A 68 3.86 17.58 3.70
C SER A 68 3.56 16.08 3.72
N TYR A 69 3.05 15.60 4.85
CA TYR A 69 2.59 14.22 5.00
C TYR A 69 1.29 13.92 4.23
N TYR A 70 0.61 14.95 3.71
CA TYR A 70 -0.76 14.84 3.20
C TYR A 70 -0.83 14.29 1.77
N GLY A 71 -1.63 13.24 1.54
CA GLY A 71 -2.02 12.76 0.21
C GLY A 71 -1.06 11.76 -0.44
N HIS A 72 -0.01 11.33 0.26
CA HIS A 72 0.92 10.30 -0.26
C HIS A 72 0.16 9.00 -0.54
N GLU A 73 -0.81 8.66 0.29
CA GLU A 73 -1.63 7.46 0.19
C GLU A 73 -2.43 7.40 -1.12
N LEU A 74 -2.89 8.55 -1.63
CA LEU A 74 -3.61 8.66 -2.90
C LEU A 74 -2.70 8.32 -4.08
N TYR A 75 -1.47 8.85 -4.06
CA TYR A 75 -0.46 8.51 -5.06
C TYR A 75 -0.02 7.05 -4.93
N SER A 76 0.14 6.53 -3.71
CA SER A 76 0.49 5.13 -3.49
C SER A 76 -0.53 4.19 -4.15
N GLY A 77 -1.82 4.39 -3.92
CA GLY A 77 -2.87 3.58 -4.54
C GLY A 77 -2.79 3.59 -6.07
N TYR A 78 -2.67 4.78 -6.66
CA TYR A 78 -2.54 4.92 -8.12
C TYR A 78 -1.30 4.19 -8.67
N ILE A 79 -0.13 4.41 -8.04
CA ILE A 79 1.13 3.79 -8.45
C ILE A 79 1.05 2.26 -8.31
N ILE A 80 0.49 1.75 -7.24
CA ILE A 80 0.30 0.30 -7.03
C ILE A 80 -0.60 -0.31 -8.10
N SER A 81 -1.74 0.33 -8.42
CA SER A 81 -2.61 -0.14 -9.50
C SER A 81 -1.85 -0.21 -10.83
N ARG A 82 -1.03 0.80 -11.12
CA ARG A 82 -0.14 0.80 -12.29
C ARG A 82 0.89 -0.33 -12.25
N ILE A 83 1.54 -0.58 -11.12
CA ILE A 83 2.55 -1.66 -10.97
C ILE A 83 1.89 -3.00 -11.26
N ILE A 84 0.78 -3.31 -10.58
CA ILE A 84 0.05 -4.57 -10.73
C ILE A 84 -0.42 -4.76 -12.17
N ARG A 85 -0.97 -3.71 -12.81
CA ARG A 85 -1.41 -3.76 -14.21
C ARG A 85 -0.28 -4.18 -15.15
N ASN A 86 0.95 -3.73 -14.90
CA ASN A 86 2.08 -4.01 -15.77
C ASN A 86 2.70 -5.39 -15.51
N CYS A 87 2.77 -5.85 -14.25
CA CYS A 87 3.52 -7.06 -13.92
C CYS A 87 2.67 -8.31 -13.68
N CYS A 88 1.41 -8.18 -13.24
CA CYS A 88 0.56 -9.31 -12.87
C CYS A 88 -0.94 -8.94 -12.88
N ASP A 89 -1.42 -8.32 -13.96
CA ASP A 89 -2.79 -7.81 -14.03
C ASP A 89 -3.82 -8.88 -13.69
N ASN A 90 -4.77 -8.53 -12.83
CA ASN A 90 -5.84 -9.41 -12.37
C ASN A 90 -7.02 -8.60 -11.83
N LYS A 91 -8.15 -9.28 -11.63
CA LYS A 91 -9.40 -8.65 -11.17
C LYS A 91 -9.32 -7.95 -9.82
N LEU A 92 -8.38 -8.32 -8.95
CA LEU A 92 -8.22 -7.72 -7.63
C LEU A 92 -7.36 -6.46 -7.63
N ARG A 93 -6.69 -6.12 -8.75
CA ARG A 93 -5.75 -4.99 -8.88
C ARG A 93 -6.22 -3.73 -8.16
N ASP A 94 -7.39 -3.22 -8.55
CA ASP A 94 -7.84 -1.92 -8.06
C ASP A 94 -8.32 -1.99 -6.62
N ILE A 95 -8.85 -3.14 -6.17
CA ILE A 95 -9.22 -3.33 -4.75
C ILE A 95 -7.99 -3.36 -3.86
N VAL A 96 -6.96 -4.07 -4.29
CA VAL A 96 -5.69 -4.19 -3.57
C VAL A 96 -4.98 -2.83 -3.50
N ALA A 97 -5.01 -2.07 -4.59
CA ALA A 97 -4.54 -0.68 -4.62
C ALA A 97 -5.36 0.27 -3.73
N LEU A 98 -6.69 0.13 -3.68
CA LEU A 98 -7.56 0.90 -2.79
C LEU A 98 -7.33 0.57 -1.31
N ALA A 99 -7.08 -0.70 -0.99
CA ALA A 99 -6.70 -1.12 0.36
C ALA A 99 -5.38 -0.46 0.77
N ALA A 100 -4.38 -0.47 -0.11
CA ALA A 100 -3.12 0.23 0.14
C ALA A 100 -3.31 1.74 0.29
N MET A 101 -4.14 2.38 -0.52
CA MET A 101 -4.46 3.81 -0.36
C MET A 101 -5.11 4.14 0.99
N SER A 102 -5.82 3.19 1.60
CA SER A 102 -6.63 3.45 2.79
C SER A 102 -5.97 2.97 4.08
N HIS A 103 -4.67 2.64 4.04
CA HIS A 103 -3.95 2.02 5.17
C HIS A 103 -3.90 2.88 6.44
N HIS A 104 -3.96 4.22 6.34
CA HIS A 104 -4.03 5.12 7.51
C HIS A 104 -5.41 5.21 8.18
N GLN A 105 -6.41 4.53 7.65
CA GLN A 105 -7.80 4.78 8.01
C GLN A 105 -8.42 3.59 8.72
N ALA A 106 -9.35 3.84 9.65
CA ALA A 106 -10.23 2.79 10.15
C ALA A 106 -10.84 2.02 8.97
N MET A 107 -11.17 0.73 9.13
CA MET A 107 -11.73 -0.12 8.05
C MET A 107 -13.01 0.44 7.38
N VAL A 108 -13.53 1.57 7.87
CA VAL A 108 -14.56 2.40 7.28
C VAL A 108 -13.95 3.27 6.17
N GLU A 109 -14.49 3.16 4.95
CA GLU A 109 -14.31 3.88 3.67
C GLU A 109 -13.77 5.35 3.62
N ARG A 110 -12.86 5.78 4.49
CA ARG A 110 -12.48 7.19 4.64
C ARG A 110 -11.65 7.72 3.46
N GLY A 111 -11.07 6.84 2.65
CA GLY A 111 -10.35 7.16 1.42
C GLY A 111 -11.34 7.58 0.35
N LEU A 112 -12.53 6.98 0.39
CA LEU A 112 -13.70 7.44 -0.36
C LEU A 112 -14.23 8.77 0.22
N GLU A 113 -14.15 9.02 1.54
CA GLU A 113 -14.55 10.30 2.15
C GLU A 113 -13.67 11.48 1.74
N LEU A 114 -12.34 11.32 1.66
CA LEU A 114 -11.43 12.37 1.17
C LEU A 114 -11.77 12.80 -0.26
N ILE A 115 -12.27 11.85 -1.07
CA ILE A 115 -12.77 12.11 -2.42
C ILE A 115 -14.13 12.80 -2.40
N LYS A 116 -15.07 12.33 -1.55
CA LYS A 116 -16.42 12.94 -1.38
C LYS A 116 -16.33 14.42 -1.02
N ASN A 117 -15.30 14.81 -0.27
CA ASN A 117 -15.07 16.19 0.16
C ASN A 117 -14.17 17.02 -0.78
N ASN A 118 -13.85 16.52 -1.98
CA ASN A 118 -12.92 17.17 -2.93
C ASN A 118 -11.55 17.53 -2.34
N MET A 119 -11.08 16.82 -1.32
CA MET A 119 -9.78 17.13 -0.71
C MET A 119 -8.61 16.74 -1.60
N TYR A 120 -8.83 15.85 -2.59
CA TYR A 120 -7.85 15.51 -3.62
C TYR A 120 -7.37 16.73 -4.42
N VAL A 121 -8.17 17.80 -4.54
CA VAL A 121 -7.79 19.03 -5.28
C VAL A 121 -6.64 19.76 -4.58
N ARG A 122 -6.38 19.44 -3.31
CA ARG A 122 -5.32 20.02 -2.49
C ARG A 122 -4.03 19.19 -2.47
N ILE A 123 -4.01 18.03 -3.12
CA ILE A 123 -2.79 17.21 -3.13
C ILE A 123 -1.74 17.88 -4.03
N PRO A 124 -0.49 18.00 -3.56
CA PRO A 124 0.57 18.56 -4.37
C PRO A 124 0.87 17.65 -5.56
N GLN A 125 1.33 18.22 -6.68
CA GLN A 125 1.86 17.47 -7.81
C GLN A 125 2.95 16.48 -7.35
N PHE A 126 2.85 15.22 -7.78
CA PHE A 126 3.88 14.22 -7.53
C PHE A 126 5.08 14.46 -8.43
N GLU A 127 6.23 14.58 -7.80
CA GLU A 127 7.54 14.68 -8.44
C GLU A 127 8.42 13.63 -7.79
N PHE A 128 8.82 12.61 -8.55
CA PHE A 128 9.58 11.49 -8.02
C PHE A 128 10.95 11.95 -7.49
N ASN A 129 11.31 11.47 -6.30
CA ASN A 129 12.66 11.59 -5.77
C ASN A 129 13.50 10.41 -6.28
N GLU A 130 14.39 10.67 -7.24
CA GLU A 130 15.26 9.65 -7.85
C GLU A 130 16.09 8.85 -6.83
N GLU A 131 16.35 9.41 -5.65
CA GLU A 131 17.07 8.73 -4.57
C GLU A 131 16.30 7.52 -4.03
N CYS A 132 14.97 7.52 -4.13
CA CYS A 132 14.12 6.40 -3.75
C CYS A 132 14.16 5.23 -4.74
N LYS A 133 14.74 5.42 -5.94
CA LYS A 133 14.76 4.41 -7.00
C LYS A 133 15.52 3.15 -6.60
N GLY A 134 16.62 3.30 -5.86
CA GLY A 134 17.42 2.17 -5.35
C GLY A 134 16.59 1.29 -4.41
N ASP A 135 16.01 1.90 -3.38
CA ASP A 135 15.16 1.21 -2.40
C ASP A 135 13.96 0.53 -3.06
N ILE A 136 13.27 1.24 -3.97
CA ILE A 136 12.12 0.69 -4.71
C ILE A 136 12.52 -0.54 -5.52
N ASN A 137 13.66 -0.50 -6.21
CA ASN A 137 14.16 -1.63 -7.00
C ASN A 137 14.56 -2.83 -6.12
N GLU A 138 15.15 -2.58 -4.95
CA GLU A 138 15.50 -3.65 -4.01
C GLU A 138 14.23 -4.34 -3.47
N VAL A 139 13.21 -3.58 -3.08
CA VAL A 139 11.91 -4.11 -2.65
C VAL A 139 11.24 -4.89 -3.79
N ALA A 140 11.26 -4.35 -5.02
CA ALA A 140 10.70 -5.00 -6.18
C ALA A 140 11.38 -6.35 -6.48
N LYS A 141 12.71 -6.40 -6.34
CA LYS A 141 13.50 -7.63 -6.49
C LYS A 141 13.09 -8.69 -5.47
N GLU A 142 12.85 -8.32 -4.23
CA GLU A 142 12.39 -9.24 -3.17
C GLU A 142 11.02 -9.87 -3.49
N ILE A 143 10.12 -9.09 -4.10
CA ILE A 143 8.78 -9.56 -4.53
C ILE A 143 8.84 -10.24 -5.91
N LYS A 144 10.01 -10.25 -6.56
CA LYS A 144 10.23 -10.78 -7.92
C LYS A 144 9.33 -10.11 -8.96
N VAL A 145 9.22 -8.78 -8.86
CA VAL A 145 8.48 -7.92 -9.80
C VAL A 145 9.43 -6.90 -10.41
N SER A 146 9.16 -6.50 -11.65
CA SER A 146 9.85 -5.39 -12.32
C SER A 146 8.93 -4.17 -12.30
N ILE A 147 9.45 -3.04 -11.82
CA ILE A 147 8.74 -1.77 -11.84
C ILE A 147 9.22 -0.99 -13.06
N ASP A 148 8.48 -1.15 -14.16
CA ASP A 148 8.67 -0.41 -15.39
C ASP A 148 7.58 0.67 -15.52
N ILE A 149 7.59 1.63 -14.59
CA ILE A 149 6.68 2.77 -14.62
C ILE A 149 7.50 4.04 -14.55
N ASP A 150 7.23 4.93 -15.49
CA ASP A 150 7.69 6.30 -15.41
C ASP A 150 6.97 7.00 -14.25
N LEU A 151 7.65 7.09 -13.11
CA LEU A 151 7.17 7.79 -11.92
C LEU A 151 7.40 9.31 -12.01
N THR A 152 8.07 9.80 -13.06
CA THR A 152 8.52 11.21 -13.13
C THR A 152 7.37 12.21 -13.30
N TYR A 153 6.22 11.78 -13.83
CA TYR A 153 5.06 12.65 -14.02
C TYR A 153 3.73 11.95 -13.70
N ILE A 154 3.25 12.12 -12.48
CA ILE A 154 1.92 11.67 -12.05
C ILE A 154 1.13 12.88 -11.58
N THR A 155 0.07 13.24 -12.30
CA THR A 155 -0.74 14.43 -11.95
C THR A 155 -1.84 14.07 -10.95
N PRO A 156 -2.35 15.03 -10.16
CA PRO A 156 -3.54 14.84 -9.36
C PRO A 156 -4.74 14.32 -10.19
N ASN A 157 -4.90 14.77 -11.43
CA ASN A 157 -5.98 14.35 -12.32
C ASN A 157 -5.89 12.87 -12.70
N ASP A 158 -4.69 12.30 -12.82
CA ASP A 158 -4.50 10.87 -13.09
C ASP A 158 -5.03 10.02 -11.93
N VAL A 159 -4.67 10.43 -10.71
CA VAL A 159 -5.10 9.79 -9.46
C VAL A 159 -6.62 9.87 -9.31
N VAL A 160 -7.20 11.05 -9.54
CA VAL A 160 -8.65 11.27 -9.46
C VAL A 160 -9.39 10.44 -10.51
N SER A 161 -8.90 10.43 -11.74
CA SER A 161 -9.53 9.67 -12.83
C SER A 161 -9.50 8.17 -12.52
N TRP A 162 -8.42 7.66 -11.94
CA TRP A 162 -8.35 6.29 -11.46
C TRP A 162 -9.36 6.01 -10.35
N LEU A 163 -9.47 6.89 -9.35
CA LEU A 163 -10.41 6.71 -8.25
C LEU A 163 -11.87 6.75 -8.69
N LEU A 164 -12.24 7.69 -9.58
CA LEU A 164 -13.60 7.82 -10.07
C LEU A 164 -14.05 6.58 -10.85
N ARG A 165 -13.16 5.95 -11.62
CA ARG A 165 -13.45 4.67 -12.30
C ARG A 165 -13.70 3.52 -11.33
N ASN A 166 -13.17 3.61 -10.12
CA ASN A 166 -13.20 2.56 -9.10
C ASN A 166 -14.26 2.79 -8.00
N LYS A 167 -15.11 3.81 -8.13
CA LYS A 167 -16.17 4.12 -7.15
C LYS A 167 -17.25 3.03 -6.99
N HIS A 168 -17.40 2.15 -7.99
CA HIS A 168 -18.48 1.15 -8.03
C HIS A 168 -17.96 -0.27 -8.26
N ILE A 169 -16.80 -0.61 -7.70
CA ILE A 169 -16.26 -1.98 -7.81
C ILE A 169 -17.22 -2.96 -7.11
N LYS A 170 -17.76 -3.92 -7.87
CA LYS A 170 -18.69 -4.93 -7.35
C LYS A 170 -18.03 -5.83 -6.32
N GLU A 171 -16.73 -6.04 -6.45
CA GLU A 171 -15.90 -6.91 -5.64
C GLU A 171 -15.35 -6.22 -4.38
N PHE A 172 -15.89 -5.06 -3.99
CA PHE A 172 -15.42 -4.28 -2.84
C PHE A 172 -15.39 -5.08 -1.53
N TYR A 173 -16.15 -6.17 -1.40
CA TYR A 173 -16.11 -7.06 -0.25
C TYR A 173 -14.74 -7.77 -0.03
N TYR A 174 -13.81 -7.75 -0.99
CA TYR A 174 -12.43 -8.21 -0.77
C TYR A 174 -11.53 -7.16 -0.11
N TYR A 175 -11.90 -5.87 -0.18
CA TYR A 175 -11.15 -4.76 0.40
C TYR A 175 -10.74 -4.97 1.87
N PRO A 176 -11.65 -5.32 2.80
CA PRO A 176 -11.27 -5.48 4.21
C PRO A 176 -10.32 -6.67 4.45
N ILE A 177 -10.38 -7.70 3.59
CA ILE A 177 -9.50 -8.89 3.68
C ILE A 177 -8.05 -8.50 3.39
N VAL A 178 -7.83 -7.50 2.54
CA VAL A 178 -6.49 -6.98 2.21
C VAL A 178 -6.08 -5.86 3.17
N LEU A 179 -6.97 -4.91 3.45
CA LEU A 179 -6.69 -3.74 4.29
C LEU A 179 -6.32 -4.13 5.73
N GLY A 180 -7.10 -5.00 6.37
CA GLY A 180 -6.89 -5.35 7.78
C GLY A 180 -5.47 -5.86 8.07
N PRO A 181 -5.00 -6.90 7.37
CA PRO A 181 -3.61 -7.37 7.47
C PRO A 181 -2.56 -6.30 7.20
N LEU A 182 -2.76 -5.45 6.18
CA LEU A 182 -1.85 -4.37 5.85
C LEU A 182 -1.73 -3.37 7.01
N MET A 183 -2.85 -2.88 7.54
CA MET A 183 -2.85 -1.92 8.65
C MET A 183 -2.11 -2.45 9.87
N ILE A 184 -2.32 -3.72 10.21
CA ILE A 184 -1.66 -4.34 11.36
C ILE A 184 -0.16 -4.41 11.14
N CYS A 185 0.27 -4.81 9.94
CA CYS A 185 1.69 -4.95 9.65
C CYS A 185 2.41 -3.62 9.50
N ASP A 186 1.80 -2.62 8.87
CA ASP A 186 2.32 -1.24 8.85
C ASP A 186 2.53 -0.73 10.28
N THR A 187 1.46 -0.81 11.10
CA THR A 187 1.51 -0.38 12.50
C THR A 187 2.57 -1.15 13.30
N TYR A 188 2.61 -2.48 13.18
CA TYR A 188 3.59 -3.34 13.83
C TYR A 188 5.02 -2.93 13.49
N THR A 189 5.34 -2.84 12.19
CA THR A 189 6.67 -2.49 11.70
C THR A 189 7.08 -1.08 12.13
N ALA A 190 6.16 -0.12 12.04
CA ALA A 190 6.38 1.24 12.53
C ALA A 190 6.69 1.27 14.04
N TYR A 191 6.07 0.41 14.86
CA TYR A 191 6.39 0.32 16.30
C TYR A 191 7.76 -0.33 16.55
N GLN A 192 8.12 -1.39 15.82
CA GLN A 192 9.43 -2.07 15.99
C GLN A 192 10.59 -1.09 15.78
N HIS A 193 10.55 -0.30 14.72
CA HIS A 193 11.61 0.64 14.38
C HIS A 193 11.62 1.93 15.24
N ARG A 194 10.55 2.19 16.00
CA ARG A 194 10.40 3.39 16.85
C ARG A 194 10.66 3.15 18.35
N SER A 195 11.03 1.92 18.73
CA SER A 195 11.49 1.55 20.09
C SER A 195 10.41 1.47 21.18
N ASP A 196 9.12 1.54 20.85
CA ASP A 196 8.02 1.32 21.81
C ASP A 196 7.64 -0.17 21.87
N THR A 197 8.47 -0.97 22.53
CA THR A 197 8.32 -2.44 22.65
C THR A 197 7.09 -2.91 23.44
N GLN A 198 6.29 -2.00 24.01
CA GLN A 198 5.09 -2.37 24.79
C GLN A 198 3.90 -2.85 23.93
N TYR A 199 3.88 -2.59 22.62
CA TYR A 199 2.70 -2.84 21.79
C TYR A 199 2.88 -3.95 20.72
N GLU A 200 4.09 -4.49 20.54
CA GLU A 200 4.44 -5.40 19.43
C GLU A 200 3.49 -6.60 19.28
N ASN A 201 3.02 -7.21 20.38
CA ASN A 201 2.22 -8.43 20.31
C ASN A 201 0.72 -8.23 20.54
N ILE A 202 0.28 -7.04 20.95
CA ILE A 202 -1.13 -6.82 21.33
C ILE A 202 -2.00 -6.72 20.08
N LEU A 203 -1.61 -5.93 19.08
CA LEU A 203 -2.43 -5.70 17.88
C LEU A 203 -2.67 -6.97 17.06
N ILE A 204 -1.61 -7.76 16.81
CA ILE A 204 -1.72 -9.03 16.09
C ILE A 204 -2.59 -10.03 16.87
N ARG A 205 -2.43 -10.09 18.20
CA ARG A 205 -3.21 -10.98 19.07
C ARG A 205 -4.69 -10.58 19.13
N GLU A 206 -4.99 -9.30 19.31
CA GLU A 206 -6.38 -8.82 19.38
C GLU A 206 -7.09 -8.97 18.02
N TYR A 207 -6.40 -8.74 16.90
CA TYR A 207 -7.00 -9.02 15.59
C TYR A 207 -7.30 -10.50 15.37
N LYS A 208 -6.36 -11.40 15.71
CA LYS A 208 -6.58 -12.85 15.63
C LYS A 208 -7.76 -13.30 16.50
N ARG A 209 -7.96 -12.70 17.68
CA ARG A 209 -9.14 -12.96 18.54
C ARG A 209 -10.45 -12.55 17.90
N PHE A 210 -10.47 -11.48 17.11
CA PHE A 210 -11.71 -11.00 16.46
C PHE A 210 -12.13 -11.88 15.27
N LEU A 211 -11.22 -12.70 14.74
CA LEU A 211 -11.47 -13.60 13.61
C LEU A 211 -11.86 -15.04 14.01
N MET A 212 -11.75 -15.40 15.29
CA MET A 212 -12.11 -16.71 15.86
C MET A 212 -13.43 -16.63 16.62
#